data_AF-A0A2V7MV97-F1
#
_entry.id   AF-A0A2V7MV97-F1
#
_cell.length_a   1.000
_cell.length_b   1.000
_cell.length_c   1.000
_cell.angle_alpha   90.00
_cell.angle_beta   90.00
_cell.angle_gamma   90.00
#
_symmetry.space_group_name_H-M   'P 1'
#
loop_
_entity.id
_entity.type
_entity.pdbx_description
1 polymer ?
#
loop_
_entity_poly.entity_id
_entity_poly.type
_entity_poly.pdbx_seq_one_letter_code
_entity_poly.pdbx_strand_id
1 'polypeptide(L)'
;MKRRGARTTPQAKLRARETPPRSKAKVSEIVRLVEALSGDLGSHDGVVVGRGIAHLLVEAYGERREPVPTWVKELLAQFDPGKPRP
;
A
#
# COMPACT_ATOMS: atom_id res chain seq x y z
N MET A 1 -42.19 2.66 -45.85
CA MET A 1 -40.86 3.31 -45.89
C MET A 1 -40.81 4.30 -44.73
N LYS A 2 -39.89 4.37 -43.74
CA LYS A 2 -38.53 3.88 -43.55
C LYS A 2 -38.22 3.88 -42.02
N ARG A 3 -37.59 2.79 -41.55
CA ARG A 3 -36.50 2.71 -40.53
C ARG A 3 -36.79 3.11 -39.07
N ARG A 4 -37.21 2.12 -38.28
CA ARG A 4 -36.80 1.98 -36.86
C ARG A 4 -35.43 1.30 -36.84
N GLY A 5 -34.46 1.89 -36.14
CA GLY A 5 -33.11 1.34 -36.06
C GLY A 5 -32.33 1.93 -34.90
N ALA A 6 -32.23 1.14 -33.83
CA ALA A 6 -31.21 1.11 -32.78
C ALA A 6 -30.57 2.44 -32.34
N ARG A 7 -30.99 2.93 -31.17
CA ARG A 7 -30.19 3.83 -30.34
C ARG A 7 -29.14 2.98 -29.61
N THR A 8 -28.00 2.74 -30.26
CA THR A 8 -26.81 2.18 -29.60
C THR A 8 -26.12 3.30 -28.84
N THR A 9 -26.31 3.34 -27.52
CA THR A 9 -25.44 4.09 -26.62
C THR A 9 -24.07 3.40 -26.61
N PRO A 10 -22.96 4.09 -26.93
CA PRO A 10 -21.65 3.57 -26.61
C PRO A 10 -21.54 3.61 -25.09
N GLN A 11 -21.59 2.44 -24.47
CA GLN A 11 -21.28 2.24 -23.07
C GLN A 11 -19.82 2.68 -22.88
N ALA A 12 -19.64 3.94 -22.50
CA ALA A 12 -18.40 4.46 -21.99
C ALA A 12 -18.06 3.63 -20.77
N LYS A 13 -17.20 2.62 -20.97
CA LYS A 13 -16.44 1.98 -19.91
C LYS A 13 -15.55 3.08 -19.32
N LEU A 14 -16.14 3.86 -18.42
CA LEU A 14 -15.43 4.53 -17.35
C LEU A 14 -14.70 3.39 -16.64
N ARG A 15 -13.43 3.20 -17.04
CA ARG A 15 -12.44 2.55 -16.20
C ARG A 15 -12.57 3.25 -14.86
N ALA A 16 -13.28 2.61 -13.93
CA ALA A 16 -13.17 2.93 -12.54
C ALA A 16 -11.66 2.92 -12.29
N ARG A 17 -11.08 4.11 -12.10
CA ARG A 17 -9.74 4.22 -11.54
C ARG A 17 -9.88 3.53 -10.21
N GLU A 18 -9.47 2.26 -10.16
CA GLU A 18 -9.43 1.48 -8.94
C GLU A 18 -8.58 2.31 -7.99
N THR A 19 -9.26 3.04 -7.11
CA THR A 19 -8.58 3.86 -6.14
C THR A 19 -7.95 2.83 -5.25
N PRO A 20 -6.60 2.72 -5.23
CA PRO A 20 -5.97 1.66 -4.47
C PRO A 20 -6.52 1.75 -3.05
N PRO A 21 -6.87 0.62 -2.43
CA PRO A 21 -7.42 0.62 -1.08
C PRO A 21 -6.55 1.52 -0.21
N ARG A 22 -7.20 2.35 0.63
CA ARG A 22 -6.53 3.43 1.38
C ARG A 22 -5.28 2.96 2.14
N SER A 23 -5.25 1.68 2.54
CA SER A 23 -4.09 1.03 3.14
C SER A 23 -2.88 0.99 2.20
N LYS A 24 -3.04 0.55 0.95
CA LYS A 24 -1.98 0.57 -0.08
C LYS A 24 -1.46 1.98 -0.36
N ALA A 25 -2.34 2.98 -0.41
CA ALA A 25 -1.91 4.36 -0.63
C ALA A 25 -0.99 4.85 0.52
N LYS A 26 -1.39 4.56 1.77
CA LYS A 26 -0.60 4.90 2.96
C LYS A 26 0.72 4.14 3.03
N VAL A 27 0.73 2.86 2.66
CA VAL A 27 1.96 2.05 2.59
C VAL A 27 2.92 2.65 1.57
N SER A 28 2.46 2.95 0.35
CA SER A 28 3.29 3.57 -0.69
C SER A 28 3.84 4.94 -0.29
N GLU A 29 3.06 5.75 0.44
CA GLU A 29 3.52 7.04 0.96
C GLU A 29 4.64 6.87 1.98
N ILE A 30 4.49 5.94 2.93
CA ILE A 30 5.53 5.64 3.93
C ILE A 30 6.78 5.09 3.26
N VAL A 31 6.65 4.18 2.29
CA VAL A 31 7.79 3.66 1.52
C VAL A 31 8.55 4.80 0.85
N ARG A 32 7.86 5.72 0.17
CA ARG A 32 8.49 6.90 -0.46
C ARG A 32 9.21 7.79 0.54
N LEU A 33 8.65 7.97 1.74
CA LEU A 33 9.30 8.74 2.80
C LEU A 33 10.57 8.04 3.29
N VAL A 34 10.52 6.73 3.51
CA VAL A 34 11.70 5.94 3.88
C VAL A 34 12.78 6.02 2.80
N GLU A 35 12.40 5.87 1.53
CA GLU A 35 13.31 6.02 0.39
C GLU A 35 13.93 7.43 0.33
N ALA A 36 13.14 8.48 0.54
CA ALA A 36 13.63 9.86 0.55
C ALA A 36 14.62 10.11 1.71
N LEU A 37 14.33 9.59 2.91
CA LEU A 37 15.23 9.69 4.07
C LEU A 37 16.50 8.85 3.90
N SER A 38 16.41 7.77 3.12
CA SER A 38 17.51 6.84 2.87
C SER A 38 18.25 7.09 1.55
N GLY A 39 17.91 8.17 0.84
CA GLY A 39 18.52 8.51 -0.46
C GLY A 39 20.03 8.69 -0.39
N ASP A 40 20.55 9.14 0.76
CA ASP A 40 21.99 9.26 1.04
C ASP A 40 22.62 7.96 1.58
N LEU A 41 21.79 7.01 2.04
CA LEU A 41 22.23 5.74 2.61
C LEU A 41 22.27 4.60 1.55
N GLY A 42 21.55 4.75 0.45
CA GLY A 42 21.46 3.74 -0.61
C GLY A 42 20.36 2.69 -0.36
N SER A 43 20.05 1.90 -1.40
CA SER A 43 18.85 1.05 -1.42
C SER A 43 18.82 -0.05 -0.37
N HIS A 44 19.98 -0.57 0.04
CA HIS A 44 20.05 -1.61 1.07
C HIS A 44 19.69 -1.05 2.45
N ASP A 45 20.29 0.08 2.81
CA ASP A 45 20.05 0.74 4.09
C ASP A 45 18.61 1.25 4.20
N GLY A 46 18.00 1.69 3.09
CA GLY A 46 16.58 2.02 3.07
C GLY A 46 15.64 0.86 3.40
N VAL A 47 15.99 -0.37 3.00
CA VAL A 47 15.22 -1.58 3.37
C VAL A 47 15.42 -1.91 4.85
N VAL A 48 16.64 -1.77 5.38
CA VAL A 48 16.94 -2.00 6.81
C VAL A 48 16.16 -1.01 7.68
N VAL A 49 16.18 0.28 7.34
CA VAL A 49 15.43 1.33 8.03
C VAL A 49 13.92 1.06 7.94
N GLY A 50 13.40 0.75 6.75
CA GLY A 50 11.98 0.45 6.56
C GLY A 50 11.50 -0.76 7.36
N ARG A 51 12.32 -1.81 7.43
CA ARG A 51 12.07 -2.99 8.28
C ARG A 51 12.01 -2.61 9.76
N GLY A 52 13.00 -1.84 10.25
CA GLY A 52 13.04 -1.36 11.62
C GLY A 52 11.78 -0.57 12.00
N ILE A 53 11.36 0.37 11.14
CA ILE A 53 10.14 1.17 11.34
C ILE A 53 8.90 0.26 11.39
N ALA A 54 8.78 -0.70 10.47
CA ALA A 54 7.63 -1.60 10.43
C ALA A 54 7.52 -2.44 11.72
N HIS A 55 8.64 -2.94 12.24
CA HIS A 55 8.68 -3.68 13.51
C HIS A 55 8.31 -2.80 14.71
N LEU A 56 8.89 -1.59 14.81
CA LEU A 56 8.58 -0.64 15.88
C LEU A 56 7.09 -0.29 15.93
N LEU A 57 6.44 -0.14 14.78
CA LEU A 57 4.99 0.09 14.72
C LEU A 57 4.20 -1.09 15.29
N VAL A 58 4.56 -2.32 14.92
CA VAL A 58 3.90 -3.54 15.45
C VAL A 58 4.07 -3.62 16.97
N GLU A 59 5.28 -3.39 17.46
CA GLU A 59 5.58 -3.41 18.90
C GLU A 59 4.80 -2.33 19.65
N ALA A 60 4.80 -1.08 19.16
CA ALA A 60 4.10 0.03 19.80
C ALA A 60 2.58 -0.20 19.91
N TYR A 61 1.94 -0.81 18.90
CA TYR A 61 0.54 -1.20 18.98
C TYR A 61 0.33 -2.36 19.98
N GLY A 62 1.26 -3.33 20.02
CA GLY A 62 1.24 -4.43 20.99
C GLY A 62 1.36 -3.96 22.44
N GLU A 63 2.28 -3.04 22.73
CA GLU A 63 2.46 -2.42 24.05
C GLU A 63 1.21 -1.67 24.50
N ARG A 64 0.54 -0.96 23.57
CA ARG A 64 -0.73 -0.27 23.83
C ARG A 64 -1.93 -1.20 23.95
N ARG A 65 -1.74 -2.52 23.74
CA ARG A 65 -2.81 -3.53 23.63
C ARG A 65 -3.88 -3.14 22.59
N GLU A 66 -3.45 -2.43 21.56
CA GLU A 66 -4.30 -1.99 20.47
C GLU A 66 -4.19 -2.97 19.29
N PRO A 67 -5.27 -3.18 18.53
CA PRO A 67 -5.22 -4.03 17.34
C PRO A 67 -4.30 -3.40 16.29
N VAL A 68 -3.28 -4.17 15.86
CA VAL A 68 -2.36 -3.74 14.80
C VAL A 68 -3.16 -3.48 13.50
N PRO A 69 -3.15 -2.24 12.98
CA PRO A 69 -3.89 -1.89 11.77
C PRO A 69 -3.40 -2.65 10.54
N THR A 70 -4.30 -2.91 9.58
CA THR A 70 -3.98 -3.64 8.34
C THR A 70 -2.83 -2.99 7.55
N TRP A 71 -2.78 -1.66 7.48
CA TRP A 71 -1.70 -0.96 6.77
C TRP A 71 -0.32 -1.18 7.41
N VAL A 72 -0.24 -1.42 8.73
CA VAL A 72 1.03 -1.76 9.41
C VAL A 72 1.47 -3.17 9.03
N LYS A 73 0.51 -4.11 8.94
CA LYS A 73 0.78 -5.49 8.50
C LYS A 73 1.25 -5.55 7.04
N GLU A 74 0.65 -4.72 6.19
CA GLU A 74 1.06 -4.56 4.79
C GLU A 74 2.44 -3.92 4.68
N LEU A 75 2.74 -2.91 5.52
CA LEU A 75 4.05 -2.27 5.59
C LEU A 75 5.14 -3.27 6.02
N LEU A 76 4.86 -4.11 7.01
CA LEU A 76 5.77 -5.17 7.43
C LEU A 76 6.02 -6.17 6.31
N ALA A 77 4.97 -6.60 5.59
CA ALA A 77 5.13 -7.52 4.46
C ALA A 77 5.96 -6.91 3.31
N GLN A 78 5.94 -5.59 3.14
CA GLN A 78 6.73 -4.89 2.14
C GLN A 78 8.24 -4.91 2.45
N PHE A 79 8.61 -4.76 3.73
CA PHE A 79 10.02 -4.69 4.15
C PHE A 79 10.58 -6.02 4.68
N ASP A 80 9.71 -6.97 5.03
CA ASP A 80 10.04 -8.32 5.47
C ASP A 80 9.18 -9.40 4.80
N PRO A 81 9.33 -9.62 3.48
CA PRO A 81 8.57 -10.64 2.76
C PRO A 81 8.97 -12.08 3.12
N GLY A 82 10.04 -12.28 3.89
CA GLY A 82 10.66 -13.59 4.15
C GLY A 82 10.25 -14.27 5.46
N LYS A 83 9.50 -13.60 6.34
CA LYS A 83 9.09 -14.18 7.63
C LYS A 83 7.65 -14.69 7.57
N PRO A 84 7.40 -16.01 7.64
CA PRO A 84 6.05 -16.52 7.79
C PRO A 84 5.45 -15.95 9.07
N ARG A 85 4.17 -15.53 9.03
CA ARG A 85 3.43 -15.24 10.27
C ARG A 85 3.42 -16.52 11.12
N PRO A 86 3.83 -16.46 12.40
CA PRO A 86 3.55 -17.54 13.34
C PRO A 86 2.04 -17.69 13.57
#